data_AF-A0A926RVM9-F1
#
_entry.id   AF-A0A926RVM9-F1
#
_cell.length_a   1.000
_cell.length_b   1.000
_cell.length_c   1.000
_cell.angle_alpha   90.00
_cell.angle_beta   90.00
_cell.angle_gamma   90.00
#
_symmetry.space_group_name_H-M   'P 1'
#
loop_
_entity.id
_entity.type
_entity.pdbx_description
1 polymer ?
#
loop_
_entity_poly.entity_id
_entity_poly.type
_entity_poly.pdbx_seq_one_letter_code
_entity_poly.pdbx_strand_id
1 'polypeptide(L)'
;MHVCMSCYEKYEGRFLDIANRYGETFCPKYECHGNVIELDELIAPVIIMLNQKGYLTKFCCSGHWYELVSTPYIYFHEGFIPGTVPESFKIDDHNSDTIRATYEENDQESKYDWVIRVNKELYEWVEGLPELEWL
;
A
#
# COMPACT_ATOMS: atom_id res chain seq x y z
N MET A 1 -0.41 -8.12 7.85
CA MET A 1 0.18 -9.21 7.02
C MET A 1 1.65 -8.91 6.74
N HIS A 2 2.55 -9.89 6.74
CA HIS A 2 3.96 -9.65 6.38
C HIS A 2 4.25 -10.09 4.96
N VAL A 3 4.98 -9.26 4.19
CA VAL A 3 5.24 -9.49 2.77
C VAL A 3 6.69 -9.16 2.43
N CYS A 4 7.35 -10.05 1.68
CA CYS A 4 8.65 -9.75 1.08
C CYS A 4 8.49 -8.81 -0.11
N MET A 5 9.18 -7.67 -0.12
CA MET A 5 9.09 -6.66 -1.18
C MET A 5 9.90 -7.00 -2.44
N SER A 6 10.62 -8.13 -2.46
CA SER A 6 11.36 -8.60 -3.63
C SER A 6 10.68 -9.76 -4.34
N CYS A 7 10.18 -10.76 -3.60
CA CYS A 7 9.51 -11.93 -4.19
C CYS A 7 8.02 -12.03 -3.88
N TYR A 8 7.45 -11.07 -3.15
CA TYR A 8 6.03 -10.97 -2.81
C TYR A 8 5.43 -12.16 -2.06
N GLU A 9 6.31 -12.99 -1.46
CA GLU A 9 5.90 -14.09 -0.59
C GLU A 9 5.28 -13.53 0.70
N LYS A 10 4.21 -14.17 1.15
CA LYS A 10 3.46 -13.79 2.35
C LYS A 10 3.91 -14.66 3.52
N TYR A 11 4.08 -14.03 4.68
CA TYR A 11 4.47 -14.71 5.90
C TYR A 11 3.48 -14.38 7.03
N GLU A 12 3.21 -15.38 7.88
CA GLU A 12 2.59 -15.11 9.18
C GLU A 12 3.66 -14.62 10.15
N GLY A 13 3.39 -13.52 10.87
CA GLY A 13 4.40 -12.86 11.72
C GLY A 13 5.05 -13.79 12.76
N ARG A 14 4.31 -14.79 13.24
CA ARG A 14 4.83 -15.80 14.19
C ARG A 14 5.94 -16.70 13.64
N PHE A 15 6.13 -16.76 12.31
CA PHE A 15 7.18 -17.54 11.66
C PHE A 15 8.37 -16.69 11.19
N LEU A 16 8.30 -15.37 11.42
CA LEU A 16 9.41 -14.46 11.16
C LEU A 16 10.25 -14.35 12.41
N ASP A 17 11.19 -15.29 12.55
CA ASP A 17 12.17 -15.24 13.62
C ASP A 17 13.26 -14.23 13.26
N ILE A 18 13.41 -13.24 14.15
CA ILE A 18 14.58 -12.37 14.30
C ILE A 18 14.67 -11.24 13.28
N ALA A 19 13.99 -10.14 13.60
CA ALA A 19 14.46 -8.83 13.17
C ALA A 19 15.95 -8.71 13.54
N ASN A 20 16.78 -8.22 12.61
CA ASN A 20 18.20 -7.98 12.87
C ASN A 20 18.37 -6.95 14.00
N ARG A 21 19.61 -6.61 14.36
CA ARG A 21 19.89 -5.59 15.39
C ARG A 21 19.30 -4.19 15.11
N TYR A 22 18.83 -3.95 13.88
CA TYR A 22 18.20 -2.71 13.43
C TYR A 22 16.67 -2.80 13.35
N GLY A 23 16.07 -3.95 13.71
CA GLY A 23 14.62 -4.14 13.61
C GLY A 23 14.14 -4.58 12.23
N GLU A 24 15.04 -4.94 11.30
CA GLU A 24 14.67 -5.33 9.94
C GLU A 24 14.52 -6.85 9.81
N THR A 25 13.48 -7.29 9.11
CA THR A 25 13.23 -8.70 8.82
C THR A 25 13.52 -8.98 7.35
N PHE A 26 14.24 -10.07 7.06
CA PHE A 26 14.57 -10.47 5.69
C PHE A 26 13.84 -11.74 5.27
N CYS A 27 13.66 -11.87 3.97
CA CYS A 27 13.00 -13.00 3.35
C CYS A 27 13.75 -14.31 3.64
N PRO A 28 13.12 -15.32 4.27
CA PRO A 28 13.75 -16.61 4.57
C PRO A 28 13.92 -17.50 3.34
N LYS A 29 13.33 -17.15 2.19
CA LYS A 29 13.48 -17.90 0.94
C LYS A 29 14.94 -17.82 0.49
N TYR A 30 15.52 -18.98 0.18
CA TYR A 30 16.89 -19.09 -0.33
C TYR A 30 17.12 -18.09 -1.48
N GLU A 31 18.22 -17.34 -1.42
CA GLU A 31 18.66 -16.33 -2.38
C GLU A 31 17.80 -15.07 -2.56
N CYS A 32 16.62 -14.96 -1.94
CA CYS A 32 15.80 -13.75 -2.11
C CYS A 32 16.38 -12.55 -1.37
N HIS A 33 16.69 -12.72 -0.07
CA HIS A 33 17.24 -11.67 0.81
C HIS A 33 16.47 -10.33 0.83
N GLY A 34 15.25 -10.28 0.28
CA GLY A 34 14.43 -9.08 0.23
C GLY A 34 13.90 -8.67 1.60
N ASN A 35 13.61 -7.39 1.77
CA ASN A 35 13.00 -6.87 2.99
C ASN A 35 11.58 -7.39 3.15
N VAL A 36 11.26 -7.88 4.34
CA VAL A 36 9.91 -8.27 4.75
C VAL A 36 9.33 -7.15 5.59
N ILE A 37 8.22 -6.58 5.15
CA ILE A 37 7.53 -5.51 5.84
C ILE A 37 6.14 -5.95 6.28
N GLU A 38 5.62 -5.33 7.33
CA GLU A 38 4.22 -5.45 7.71
C GLU A 38 3.37 -4.47 6.88
N LEU A 39 2.26 -4.99 6.34
CA LEU A 39 1.25 -4.25 5.60
C LEU A 39 -0.14 -4.49 6.22
N ASP A 40 -0.96 -3.43 6.25
CA ASP A 40 -2.39 -3.54 6.54
C ASP A 40 -3.04 -4.52 5.55
N GLU A 41 -3.85 -5.45 6.06
CA GLU A 41 -4.40 -6.54 5.24
C GLU A 41 -5.26 -6.03 4.08
N LEU A 42 -5.97 -4.91 4.29
CA LEU A 42 -6.90 -4.35 3.33
C LEU A 42 -6.19 -3.72 2.12
N ILE A 43 -5.04 -3.06 2.33
CA ILE A 43 -4.30 -2.38 1.24
C ILE A 43 -3.17 -3.24 0.67
N ALA A 44 -2.76 -4.30 1.36
CA ALA A 44 -1.61 -5.09 0.94
C ALA A 44 -1.69 -5.65 -0.50
N PRO A 45 -2.84 -6.15 -1.02
CA PRO A 45 -2.94 -6.56 -2.43
C PRO A 45 -2.62 -5.42 -3.41
N VAL A 46 -3.08 -4.20 -3.10
CA VAL A 46 -2.83 -2.99 -3.90
C VAL A 46 -1.33 -2.69 -3.95
N ILE A 47 -0.67 -2.71 -2.79
CA ILE A 47 0.77 -2.45 -2.69
C ILE A 47 1.59 -3.49 -3.46
N ILE A 48 1.25 -4.78 -3.31
CA ILE A 48 1.93 -5.85 -4.05
C ILE A 48 1.80 -5.65 -5.56
N MET A 49 0.59 -5.41 -6.06
CA MET A 49 0.35 -5.23 -7.49
C MET A 49 1.05 -3.99 -8.05
N LEU A 50 1.04 -2.86 -7.33
CA LEU A 50 1.77 -1.66 -7.73
C LEU A 50 3.26 -1.95 -7.92
N ASN A 51 3.91 -2.55 -6.91
CA ASN A 51 5.34 -2.86 -6.99
C ASN A 51 5.64 -3.90 -8.08
N GLN A 52 4.78 -4.91 -8.27
CA GLN A 52 4.91 -5.88 -9.37
C GLN A 52 4.81 -5.23 -10.75
N LYS A 53 3.95 -4.22 -10.91
CA LYS A 53 3.81 -3.43 -12.14
C LYS A 53 4.89 -2.35 -12.30
N GLY A 54 5.82 -2.24 -11.34
CA GLY A 54 6.94 -1.29 -11.39
C GLY A 54 6.68 0.05 -10.70
N TYR A 55 5.49 0.30 -10.16
CA TYR A 55 5.17 1.53 -9.40
C TYR A 55 5.62 1.37 -7.94
N LEU A 56 6.90 1.69 -7.68
CA LEU A 56 7.51 1.42 -6.38
C LEU A 56 6.91 2.29 -5.26
N THR A 57 6.52 1.66 -4.16
CA THR A 57 5.90 2.31 -2.99
C THR A 57 6.84 2.35 -1.78
N LYS A 58 6.77 3.41 -0.97
CA LYS A 58 7.53 3.57 0.28
C LYS A 58 6.70 3.31 1.53
N PHE A 59 5.54 3.95 1.64
CA PHE A 59 4.67 3.89 2.81
C PHE A 59 3.20 3.85 2.39
N CYS A 60 2.35 3.27 3.21
CA CYS A 60 0.93 3.20 2.96
C CYS A 60 0.15 3.04 4.27
N CYS A 61 -1.15 3.31 4.21
CA CYS A 61 -2.11 2.92 5.23
C CYS A 61 -3.45 2.67 4.55
N SER A 62 -4.20 1.67 4.99
CA SER A 62 -5.55 1.42 4.48
C SER A 62 -6.59 2.41 5.01
N GLY A 63 -6.23 3.23 6.00
CA GLY A 63 -7.15 4.06 6.78
C GLY A 63 -7.77 3.28 7.92
N HIS A 64 -7.54 3.73 9.16
CA HIS A 64 -8.10 3.16 10.36
C HIS A 64 -9.43 3.87 10.70
N TRP A 65 -10.55 3.21 10.42
CA TRP A 65 -11.90 3.80 10.56
C TRP A 65 -12.23 4.24 12.01
N TYR A 66 -11.56 3.68 13.01
CA TYR A 66 -11.74 4.01 14.42
C TYR A 66 -10.88 5.19 14.90
N GLU A 67 -9.93 5.68 14.08
CA GLU A 67 -9.09 6.82 14.41
C GLU A 67 -9.65 8.12 13.84
N LEU A 68 -9.51 9.23 14.57
CA LEU A 68 -10.03 10.53 14.12
C LEU A 68 -9.39 11.03 12.82
N VAL A 69 -8.07 10.85 12.67
CA VAL A 69 -7.27 11.47 11.58
C VAL A 69 -6.57 10.43 10.69
N SER A 70 -7.09 9.19 10.65
CA SER A 70 -6.56 8.18 9.74
C SER A 70 -7.33 8.17 8.42
N THR A 71 -6.60 8.31 7.32
CA THR A 71 -7.12 8.18 5.96
C THR A 71 -6.25 7.25 5.12
N PRO A 72 -6.83 6.54 4.14
CA PRO A 72 -6.06 5.75 3.19
C PRO A 72 -5.09 6.63 2.40
N TYR A 73 -3.84 6.16 2.27
CA TYR A 73 -2.83 6.82 1.45
C TYR A 73 -1.79 5.83 0.93
N ILE A 74 -1.13 6.20 -0.17
CA ILE A 74 0.05 5.52 -0.69
C ILE A 74 1.09 6.60 -1.02
N TYR A 75 2.31 6.44 -0.49
CA TYR A 75 3.46 7.26 -0.81
C TYR A 75 4.41 6.44 -1.69
N PHE A 76 4.66 6.94 -2.91
CA PHE A 76 5.52 6.35 -3.92
C PHE A 76 6.99 6.78 -3.77
N HIS A 77 7.89 6.04 -4.41
CA HIS A 77 9.20 6.57 -4.73
C HIS A 77 9.09 7.70 -5.76
N GLU A 78 10.05 8.63 -5.76
CA GLU A 78 10.06 9.77 -6.68
C GLU A 78 10.01 9.29 -8.13
N GLY A 79 9.03 9.79 -8.90
CA GLY A 79 8.85 9.41 -10.31
C GLY A 79 8.11 8.08 -10.53
N PHE A 80 7.62 7.43 -9.48
CA PHE A 80 6.88 6.15 -9.57
C PHE A 80 5.37 6.27 -9.38
N ILE A 81 4.87 7.47 -9.13
CA ILE A 81 3.42 7.70 -9.07
C ILE A 81 2.81 7.49 -10.48
N PRO A 82 1.72 6.72 -10.62
CA PRO A 82 1.04 6.58 -11.91
C PRO A 82 0.48 7.91 -12.41
N GLY A 83 0.33 8.06 -13.73
CA GLY A 83 -0.19 9.30 -14.34
C GLY A 83 -1.68 9.59 -14.08
N THR A 84 -2.41 8.64 -13.49
CA THR A 84 -3.80 8.78 -13.05
C THR A 84 -3.92 8.33 -11.60
N VAL A 85 -4.96 8.76 -10.91
CA VAL A 85 -5.30 8.33 -9.55
C VAL A 85 -6.78 7.90 -9.51
N PRO A 86 -7.19 7.06 -8.55
CA PRO A 86 -8.61 6.73 -8.37
C PRO A 86 -9.45 7.97 -8.06
N GLU A 87 -10.75 7.92 -8.34
CA GLU A 87 -11.70 9.03 -8.20
C GLU A 87 -11.75 9.63 -6.78
N SER A 88 -11.75 8.77 -5.76
CA SER A 88 -11.77 9.19 -4.34
C SER A 88 -10.41 9.71 -3.85
N PHE A 89 -9.35 9.62 -4.67
CA PHE A 89 -7.98 9.98 -4.31
C PHE A 89 -7.53 11.25 -5.02
N LYS A 90 -6.66 11.99 -4.35
CA LYS A 90 -5.97 13.14 -4.92
C LYS A 90 -4.49 13.03 -4.62
N ILE A 91 -3.67 13.68 -5.45
CA ILE A 91 -2.26 13.92 -5.12
C ILE A 91 -2.23 14.86 -3.91
N ASP A 92 -1.42 14.52 -2.92
CA ASP A 92 -1.28 15.28 -1.68
C ASP A 92 -0.61 16.64 -1.96
N ASP A 93 -1.25 17.72 -1.51
CA ASP A 93 -0.79 19.10 -1.78
C ASP A 93 0.60 19.39 -1.17
N HIS A 94 1.02 18.61 -0.17
CA HIS A 94 2.31 18.77 0.50
C HIS A 94 3.40 17.83 -0.05
N ASN A 95 3.01 16.79 -0.78
CA ASN A 95 3.95 15.80 -1.33
C ASN A 95 3.38 15.19 -2.62
N SER A 96 3.93 15.60 -3.76
CA SER A 96 3.50 15.14 -5.09
C SER A 96 3.66 13.64 -5.35
N ASP A 97 4.44 12.95 -4.51
CA ASP A 97 4.62 11.49 -4.59
C ASP A 97 3.60 10.73 -3.72
N THR A 98 2.63 11.40 -3.11
CA THR A 98 1.62 10.77 -2.25
C THR A 98 0.23 10.93 -2.87
N ILE A 99 -0.54 9.85 -2.89
CA ILE A 99 -1.99 9.90 -3.12
C ILE A 99 -2.72 9.65 -1.81
N ARG A 100 -3.79 10.40 -1.58
CA ARG A 100 -4.57 10.35 -0.33
C ARG A 100 -6.05 10.49 -0.62
N ALA A 101 -6.87 9.67 0.04
CA ALA A 101 -8.30 9.87 0.11
C ALA A 101 -8.67 10.70 1.34
N THR A 102 -9.72 11.50 1.26
CA THR A 102 -10.23 12.28 2.39
C THR A 102 -11.66 11.88 2.69
N TYR A 103 -11.92 11.54 3.95
CA TYR A 103 -13.27 11.26 4.42
C TYR A 103 -13.91 12.57 4.86
N GLU A 104 -15.06 12.89 4.28
CA GLU A 104 -15.93 13.96 4.74
C GLU A 104 -17.14 13.34 5.44
N GLU A 105 -17.26 13.58 6.75
CA GLU A 105 -18.33 13.02 7.56
C GLU A 105 -19.70 13.46 7.04
N ASN A 106 -20.58 12.50 6.81
CA ASN A 106 -21.94 12.73 6.33
C ASN A 106 -22.88 11.60 6.78
N ASP A 107 -24.19 11.82 6.63
CA ASP A 107 -25.22 10.86 7.06
C ASP A 107 -25.46 9.69 6.08
N GLN A 108 -24.75 9.66 4.94
CA GLN A 108 -25.01 8.68 3.87
C GLN A 108 -24.12 7.45 3.95
N GLU A 109 -22.90 7.58 4.47
CA GLU A 109 -21.91 6.50 4.51
C GLU A 109 -21.15 6.52 5.83
N SER A 110 -21.04 5.37 6.50
CA SER A 110 -20.21 5.28 7.70
C SER A 110 -18.73 5.34 7.32
N LYS A 111 -17.86 5.82 8.23
CA LYS A 111 -16.41 5.83 8.00
C LYS A 111 -15.85 4.43 7.70
N TYR A 112 -16.43 3.39 8.31
CA TYR A 112 -16.08 2.00 8.03
C TYR A 112 -16.39 1.62 6.58
N ASP A 113 -17.63 1.85 6.14
CA ASP A 113 -18.05 1.52 4.77
C ASP A 113 -17.25 2.33 3.73
N TRP A 114 -16.99 3.61 4.02
CA TRP A 114 -16.15 4.46 3.21
C TRP A 114 -14.73 3.87 3.06
N VAL A 115 -14.07 3.47 4.16
CA VAL A 115 -12.73 2.85 4.14
C VAL A 115 -12.73 1.59 3.27
N ILE A 116 -13.74 0.73 3.40
CA ILE A 116 -13.84 -0.50 2.59
C ILE A 116 -14.01 -0.15 1.10
N ARG A 117 -14.91 0.78 0.78
CA ARG A 117 -15.18 1.19 -0.60
C ARG A 117 -13.96 1.78 -1.28
N VAL A 118 -13.26 2.72 -0.64
CA VAL A 118 -12.10 3.39 -1.26
C VAL A 118 -10.89 2.46 -1.41
N ASN A 119 -10.72 1.45 -0.55
CA ASN A 119 -9.70 0.42 -0.77
C ASN A 119 -10.07 -0.54 -1.91
N LYS A 120 -11.36 -0.84 -2.10
CA LYS A 120 -11.84 -1.59 -3.28
C LYS A 120 -11.58 -0.80 -4.56
N GLU A 121 -11.85 0.51 -4.55
CA GLU A 121 -11.57 1.40 -5.67
C GLU A 121 -10.08 1.46 -6.00
N LEU A 122 -9.20 1.53 -5.00
CA LEU A 122 -7.74 1.40 -5.19
C LEU A 122 -7.37 0.08 -5.88
N TYR A 123 -7.96 -1.03 -5.45
CA TYR A 123 -7.72 -2.34 -6.05
C TYR A 123 -8.12 -2.38 -7.52
N GLU A 124 -9.32 -1.92 -7.85
CA GLU A 124 -9.84 -1.87 -9.22
C GLU A 124 -9.01 -0.94 -10.12
N TRP A 125 -8.58 0.21 -9.59
CA TRP A 125 -7.69 1.13 -10.29
C TRP A 125 -6.33 0.46 -10.61
N VAL A 126 -5.69 -0.19 -9.64
CA VAL A 126 -4.40 -0.85 -9.87
C VAL A 126 -4.52 -2.03 -10.83
N GLU A 127 -5.61 -2.81 -10.79
CA GLU A 127 -5.86 -3.86 -11.79
C GLU A 127 -5.86 -3.30 -13.21
N GLY A 128 -6.42 -2.11 -13.41
CA GLY A 128 -6.47 -1.43 -14.70
C GLY A 128 -5.16 -0.74 -15.14
N LEU A 129 -4.16 -0.61 -14.26
CA LEU A 129 -2.89 0.02 -14.62
C LEU A 129 -2.04 -0.89 -15.52
N PRO A 130 -1.34 -0.32 -16.52
CA PRO A 130 -0.37 -1.07 -17.29
C PRO A 130 0.86 -1.40 -16.43
N GLU A 131 1.61 -2.43 -16.83
CA GLU A 131 2.96 -2.66 -16.32
C GLU A 131 3.91 -1.59 -16.89
N LEU A 132 4.83 -1.08 -16.07
CA LEU A 132 5.94 -0.27 -16.56
C LEU A 132 6.93 -1.20 -17.26
N GLU A 133 6.97 -1.12 -18.58
CA GLU A 133 8.03 -1.73 -19.38
C GLU A 133 9.34 -0.97 -19.08
N TRP A 134 10.21 -1.59 -18.29
CA TRP A 134 11.59 -1.12 -18.14
C TRP A 134 12.32 -1.37 -19.46
N LEU A 135 12.62 -0.28 -20.20
CA LEU A 135 13.53 -0.30 -21.35
C LEU A 135 14.96 -0.65 -20.94
#